data_AF-A0A7X9BSR3-F1
#
_entry.id   AF-A0A7X9BSR3-F1
#
_cell.length_a   1.000
_cell.length_b   1.000
_cell.length_c   1.000
_cell.angle_alpha   90.00
_cell.angle_beta   90.00
_cell.angle_gamma   90.00
#
_symmetry.space_group_name_H-M   'P 1'
#
loop_
_entity.id
_entity.type
_entity.pdbx_description
1 polymer ?
#
loop_
_entity_poly.entity_id
_entity_poly.type
_entity_poly.pdbx_seq_one_letter_code
_entity_poly.pdbx_strand_id
1 'polypeptide(L)'
;MKKLLKKSLAIILVSTLLLTALLITASAETSAEGIAFPEPVYTMNATIGAKWYFGNDRYTPFTQQGHNGFYAMYSTAVNQGKNFPVEDAKLCEYDSSDYYWKIPDGLDGYRDNFKIASSQSGYGANPAFTKAVHLADNYSAVIKWVAPAGGEYWVEQWWRGSNLGIFTSTSDGVAVGIYKGTENIFYHDQTDRIAGAYAEISSFRKTRADGLITLNKGEALYFVADSKGIGYINDEEHDAPWTQIYIEYRGNAKKSTESAAATYSSEELGTTYSFGANSDSTVNGQGGNGFYAMYSMAINKGDKFPLDSIYYCEPTGVENYLGIPLWQQDENGNTIYVSNFQIGSGLYFHNPNNKSAIRLANGYSAVIKWVAPRAGDYSINAQWKGDGYGRVTVNNDGVTVGVYTDSKNLYTMSTADRVTSDDGVIPSYNSDGSISLEKGQALYFVADPETIGYNSSTEYDSPFIDIDITLESNMTGDVNADGRVDVIDFVRLKKLIANETASENEYADINSDGLYNSDDLTALKKILLGL
;
A
#
# COMPACT_ATOMS: atom_id res chain seq x y z
N MET A 1 32.40 17.15 44.11
CA MET A 1 33.15 17.44 42.86
C MET A 1 33.49 16.20 42.01
N LYS A 2 34.06 15.12 42.54
CA LYS A 2 34.41 13.90 41.75
C LYS A 2 33.23 13.17 41.07
N LYS A 3 32.00 13.28 41.59
CA LYS A 3 30.79 12.69 40.99
C LYS A 3 30.21 13.51 39.82
N LEU A 4 30.45 14.82 39.76
CA LEU A 4 30.00 15.66 38.63
C LEU A 4 30.89 15.46 37.40
N LEU A 5 32.21 15.36 37.58
CA LEU A 5 33.16 15.15 36.46
C LEU A 5 32.94 13.83 35.71
N LYS A 6 32.48 12.75 36.38
CA LYS A 6 32.18 11.48 35.70
C LYS A 6 30.92 11.54 34.83
N LYS A 7 29.91 12.35 35.21
CA LYS A 7 28.71 12.56 34.37
C LYS A 7 29.03 13.43 33.15
N SER A 8 29.88 14.45 33.32
CA SER A 8 30.32 15.31 32.22
C SER A 8 31.15 14.54 31.18
N LEU A 9 32.04 13.64 31.62
CA LEU A 9 32.87 12.84 30.71
C LEU A 9 32.06 11.77 29.95
N ALA A 10 31.03 11.19 30.58
CA ALA A 10 30.12 10.25 29.93
C ALA A 10 29.24 10.93 28.87
N ILE A 11 28.79 12.17 29.13
CA ILE A 11 27.99 12.95 28.16
C ILE A 11 28.85 13.35 26.94
N ILE A 12 30.14 13.66 27.14
CA ILE A 12 31.07 13.99 26.04
C ILE A 12 31.42 12.75 25.21
N LEU A 13 31.56 11.56 25.82
CA LEU A 13 31.82 10.32 25.09
C LEU A 13 30.59 9.86 24.29
N VAL A 14 29.38 10.00 24.85
CA VAL A 14 28.14 9.68 24.15
C VAL A 14 27.88 10.68 23.03
N SER A 15 28.18 11.97 23.21
CA SER A 15 28.03 12.96 22.14
C SER A 15 29.06 12.81 21.02
N THR A 16 30.30 12.36 21.30
CA THR A 16 31.27 12.06 20.24
C THR A 16 30.98 10.77 19.50
N LEU A 17 30.41 9.74 20.15
CA LEU A 17 29.86 8.57 19.45
C LEU A 17 28.62 8.91 18.62
N LEU A 18 27.74 9.77 19.12
CA LEU A 18 26.57 10.25 18.37
C LEU A 18 27.00 11.10 17.17
N LEU A 19 28.05 11.92 17.31
CA LEU A 19 28.56 12.78 16.23
C LEU A 19 29.36 11.98 15.18
N THR A 20 29.98 10.86 15.54
CA THR A 20 30.57 9.92 14.57
C THR A 20 29.53 9.04 13.89
N ALA A 21 28.40 8.75 14.53
CA ALA A 21 27.23 8.15 13.88
C ALA A 21 26.48 9.12 12.95
N LEU A 22 26.56 10.43 13.21
CA LEU A 22 25.93 11.49 12.39
C LEU A 22 26.76 11.92 11.16
N LEU A 23 27.95 11.35 10.97
CA LEU A 23 28.84 11.59 9.82
C LEU A 23 29.01 10.33 8.96
N ILE A 24 28.02 9.44 8.96
CA ILE A 24 27.79 8.58 7.80
C ILE A 24 27.18 9.50 6.73
N THR A 25 28.03 10.27 6.06
CA THR A 25 27.74 10.61 4.66
C THR A 25 27.32 9.30 4.01
N ALA A 26 26.11 9.21 3.47
CA ALA A 26 25.66 8.04 2.72
C ALA A 26 26.81 7.62 1.81
N SER A 27 27.54 6.56 2.20
CA SER A 27 28.69 6.12 1.43
C SER A 27 28.06 5.62 0.15
N ALA A 28 28.40 6.26 -0.98
CA ALA A 28 27.95 5.81 -2.28
C ALA A 28 28.19 4.30 -2.33
N GLU A 29 27.13 3.52 -2.59
CA GLU A 29 27.24 2.09 -2.62
C GLU A 29 28.36 1.71 -3.60
N THR A 30 29.26 0.81 -3.21
CA THR A 30 30.39 0.40 -4.05
C THR A 30 30.19 -1.03 -4.50
N SER A 31 30.53 -1.31 -5.76
CA SER A 31 30.73 -2.69 -6.23
C SER A 31 31.87 -3.38 -5.46
N ALA A 32 32.02 -4.69 -5.64
CA ALA A 32 33.07 -5.46 -4.96
C ALA A 32 34.51 -5.00 -5.26
N GLU A 33 34.74 -4.24 -6.33
CA GLU A 33 36.05 -3.65 -6.66
C GLU A 33 36.27 -2.27 -6.01
N GLY A 34 35.36 -1.82 -5.14
CA GLY A 34 35.41 -0.50 -4.53
C GLY A 34 35.02 0.64 -5.49
N ILE A 35 34.55 0.31 -6.69
CA ILE A 35 34.03 1.29 -7.65
C ILE A 35 32.63 1.69 -7.21
N ALA A 36 32.41 2.99 -6.95
CA ALA A 36 31.10 3.53 -6.63
C ALA A 36 30.11 3.26 -7.78
N PHE A 37 28.92 2.76 -7.45
CA PHE A 37 27.83 2.69 -8.41
C PHE A 37 27.50 4.12 -8.87
N PRO A 38 27.44 4.37 -10.19
CA PRO A 38 26.89 5.63 -10.69
C PRO A 38 25.47 5.84 -10.15
N GLU A 39 25.10 7.07 -9.77
CA GLU A 39 23.75 7.37 -9.29
C GLU A 39 22.69 6.98 -10.33
N PRO A 40 21.58 6.33 -9.92
CA PRO A 40 20.56 5.90 -10.86
C PRO A 40 19.82 7.10 -11.45
N VAL A 41 19.58 7.07 -12.77
CA VAL A 41 18.88 8.13 -13.52
C VAL A 41 17.61 7.55 -14.15
N TYR A 42 16.45 8.10 -13.81
CA TYR A 42 15.15 7.64 -14.33
C TYR A 42 14.59 8.59 -15.37
N THR A 43 14.02 8.05 -16.45
CA THR A 43 13.40 8.86 -17.50
C THR A 43 11.99 9.35 -17.15
N MET A 44 11.44 8.92 -16.01
CA MET A 44 10.13 9.32 -15.50
C MET A 44 10.07 9.24 -13.97
N ASN A 45 9.16 10.01 -13.38
CA ASN A 45 8.88 9.96 -11.94
C ASN A 45 8.14 8.67 -11.57
N ALA A 46 8.36 8.17 -10.35
CA ALA A 46 7.63 7.04 -9.80
C ALA A 46 6.22 7.43 -9.34
N THR A 47 5.29 7.53 -10.29
CA THR A 47 3.84 7.68 -10.04
C THR A 47 3.15 6.32 -10.17
N ILE A 48 1.98 6.14 -9.53
CA ILE A 48 1.24 4.86 -9.59
C ILE A 48 1.02 4.47 -11.06
N GLY A 49 1.43 3.25 -11.41
CA GLY A 49 1.37 2.73 -12.78
C GLY A 49 2.59 3.05 -13.65
N ALA A 50 3.59 3.78 -13.15
CA ALA A 50 4.88 3.97 -13.81
C ALA A 50 5.62 2.63 -13.97
N LYS A 51 6.34 2.46 -15.09
CA LYS A 51 6.88 1.16 -15.52
C LYS A 51 8.32 1.26 -15.98
N TRP A 52 9.14 0.30 -15.57
CA TRP A 52 10.51 0.11 -16.01
C TRP A 52 10.69 -1.29 -16.56
N TYR A 53 11.57 -1.40 -17.54
CA TYR A 53 11.75 -2.62 -18.30
C TYR A 53 13.22 -2.87 -18.57
N PHE A 54 13.59 -4.14 -18.58
CA PHE A 54 14.86 -4.62 -19.10
C PHE A 54 14.60 -5.80 -20.05
N GLY A 55 15.32 -5.85 -21.16
CA GLY A 55 15.29 -7.00 -22.08
C GLY A 55 13.97 -7.24 -22.81
N ASN A 56 13.03 -6.28 -22.81
CA ASN A 56 11.84 -6.39 -23.65
C ASN A 56 12.15 -5.90 -25.09
N ASP A 57 11.37 -6.35 -26.07
CA ASP A 57 11.47 -5.89 -27.48
C ASP A 57 11.17 -4.38 -27.68
N ARG A 58 11.16 -3.58 -26.61
CA ARG A 58 10.94 -2.14 -26.66
C ARG A 58 12.27 -1.40 -26.76
N TYR A 59 12.21 -0.24 -27.41
CA TYR A 59 13.33 0.64 -27.72
C TYR A 59 13.90 1.38 -26.49
N THR A 60 14.09 0.72 -25.34
CA THR A 60 14.63 1.35 -24.13
C THR A 60 16.16 1.16 -24.11
N PRO A 61 16.98 2.09 -24.64
CA PRO A 61 18.43 1.92 -24.68
C PRO A 61 18.98 1.76 -23.25
N PHE A 62 19.86 0.79 -23.04
CA PHE A 62 20.61 0.63 -21.80
C PHE A 62 22.10 0.67 -22.11
N THR A 63 22.62 1.90 -22.19
CA THR A 63 23.98 2.20 -22.65
C THR A 63 24.82 2.91 -21.57
N GLN A 64 24.23 3.16 -20.40
CA GLN A 64 24.87 3.76 -19.24
C GLN A 64 24.42 3.05 -17.97
N GLN A 65 25.36 2.79 -17.04
CA GLN A 65 25.05 2.22 -15.73
C GLN A 65 24.11 3.16 -14.97
N GLY A 66 23.12 2.62 -14.27
CA GLY A 66 22.11 3.37 -13.54
C GLY A 66 20.95 3.90 -14.39
N HIS A 67 20.98 3.73 -15.72
CA HIS A 67 19.86 4.18 -16.56
C HIS A 67 18.58 3.38 -16.26
N ASN A 68 17.51 4.10 -15.93
CA ASN A 68 16.26 3.57 -15.38
C ASN A 68 16.43 2.68 -14.14
N GLY A 69 17.49 2.93 -13.36
CA GLY A 69 17.83 2.18 -12.16
C GLY A 69 18.57 0.87 -12.42
N PHE A 70 18.81 0.49 -13.68
CA PHE A 70 19.45 -0.77 -14.02
C PHE A 70 20.97 -0.69 -14.04
N TYR A 71 21.63 -1.78 -13.64
CA TYR A 71 23.07 -1.98 -13.75
C TYR A 71 23.36 -3.37 -14.31
N ALA A 72 24.32 -3.47 -15.23
CA ALA A 72 24.85 -4.75 -15.70
C ALA A 72 26.12 -5.10 -14.91
N MET A 73 26.13 -6.29 -14.34
CA MET A 73 27.16 -6.76 -13.43
C MET A 73 27.53 -8.21 -13.70
N TYR A 74 28.70 -8.61 -13.22
CA TYR A 74 29.20 -9.98 -13.28
C TYR A 74 29.75 -10.43 -11.92
N SER A 75 29.82 -11.74 -11.69
CA SER A 75 30.49 -12.30 -10.52
C SER A 75 31.36 -13.48 -10.96
N THR A 76 32.44 -13.71 -10.21
CA THR A 76 33.27 -14.92 -10.30
C THR A 76 32.78 -16.03 -9.36
N ALA A 77 31.80 -15.74 -8.51
CA ALA A 77 31.11 -16.77 -7.75
C ALA A 77 30.17 -17.51 -8.70
N VAL A 78 30.38 -18.82 -8.84
CA VAL A 78 29.60 -19.71 -9.72
C VAL A 78 29.12 -20.93 -8.94
N ASN A 79 27.99 -21.51 -9.34
CA ASN A 79 27.40 -22.69 -8.71
C ASN A 79 27.12 -22.51 -7.21
N GLN A 80 26.49 -21.39 -6.85
CA GLN A 80 26.25 -20.99 -5.46
C GLN A 80 24.89 -21.46 -4.93
N GLY A 81 24.07 -22.07 -5.78
CA GLY A 81 22.73 -22.51 -5.41
C GLY A 81 21.86 -21.34 -4.96
N LYS A 82 21.09 -21.55 -3.88
CA LYS A 82 20.14 -20.55 -3.34
C LYS A 82 20.78 -19.34 -2.67
N ASN A 83 22.08 -19.38 -2.41
CA ASN A 83 22.80 -18.39 -1.59
C ASN A 83 23.86 -17.67 -2.42
N PHE A 84 23.48 -17.14 -3.58
CA PHE A 84 24.40 -16.40 -4.43
C PHE A 84 24.83 -15.08 -3.77
N PRO A 85 26.14 -14.78 -3.67
CA PRO A 85 26.65 -13.56 -3.04
C PRO A 85 26.54 -12.37 -4.00
N VAL A 86 25.38 -11.71 -4.02
CA VAL A 86 25.12 -10.58 -4.93
C VAL A 86 25.99 -9.36 -4.62
N GLU A 87 26.43 -9.21 -3.37
CA GLU A 87 27.33 -8.17 -2.90
C GLU A 87 28.73 -8.24 -3.52
N ASP A 88 29.16 -9.42 -3.95
CA ASP A 88 30.47 -9.64 -4.58
C ASP A 88 30.47 -9.32 -6.08
N ALA A 89 29.32 -8.93 -6.64
CA ALA A 89 29.20 -8.63 -8.03
C ALA A 89 29.89 -7.30 -8.40
N LYS A 90 30.42 -7.26 -9.63
CA LYS A 90 31.27 -6.21 -10.19
C LYS A 90 30.61 -5.59 -11.42
N LEU A 91 30.84 -4.31 -11.67
CA LEU A 91 30.25 -3.62 -12.82
C LEU A 91 30.85 -4.13 -14.14
N CYS A 92 29.99 -4.38 -15.12
CA CYS A 92 30.41 -4.53 -16.51
C CYS A 92 30.74 -3.17 -17.14
N GLU A 93 31.51 -3.21 -18.22
CA GLU A 93 31.78 -2.06 -19.09
C GLU A 93 30.94 -2.13 -20.37
N TYR A 94 30.51 -0.96 -20.87
CA TYR A 94 29.71 -0.89 -22.08
C TYR A 94 30.59 -0.80 -23.32
N ASP A 95 30.52 -1.81 -24.17
CA ASP A 95 31.19 -1.81 -25.47
C ASP A 95 30.28 -1.15 -26.52
N SER A 96 30.64 0.07 -26.92
CA SER A 96 29.89 0.82 -27.94
C SER A 96 30.01 0.27 -29.36
N SER A 97 30.96 -0.64 -29.62
CA SER A 97 31.18 -1.24 -30.93
C SER A 97 30.17 -2.35 -31.26
N ASP A 98 29.71 -3.08 -30.24
CA ASP A 98 28.71 -4.15 -30.41
C ASP A 98 27.47 -4.03 -29.49
N TYR A 99 27.39 -2.96 -28.69
CA TYR A 99 26.26 -2.57 -27.86
C TYR A 99 25.94 -3.55 -26.71
N TYR A 100 26.96 -4.24 -26.19
CA TYR A 100 26.86 -5.14 -25.04
C TYR A 100 27.62 -4.62 -23.82
N TRP A 101 27.14 -5.00 -22.65
CA TRP A 101 27.87 -4.91 -21.39
C TRP A 101 28.72 -6.17 -21.23
N LYS A 102 30.01 -5.99 -20.95
CA LYS A 102 31.01 -7.06 -20.93
C LYS A 102 31.94 -6.94 -19.72
N ILE A 103 32.68 -8.01 -19.46
CA ILE A 103 33.70 -8.07 -18.42
C ILE A 103 35.01 -7.50 -19.00
N PRO A 104 35.62 -6.47 -18.39
CA PRO A 104 36.94 -5.98 -18.81
C PRO A 104 38.03 -7.02 -18.51
N ASP A 105 39.01 -7.18 -19.40
CA ASP A 105 40.09 -8.17 -19.26
C ASP A 105 41.48 -7.58 -18.91
N GLY A 106 41.58 -6.25 -18.82
CA GLY A 106 42.78 -5.52 -18.42
C GLY A 106 43.78 -5.19 -19.54
N LEU A 107 43.49 -5.52 -20.81
CA LEU A 107 44.34 -5.20 -21.97
C LEU A 107 43.62 -4.37 -23.05
N ASP A 108 42.76 -3.45 -22.63
CA ASP A 108 41.81 -2.72 -23.50
C ASP A 108 40.83 -3.66 -24.25
N GLY A 109 40.62 -4.87 -23.72
CA GLY A 109 39.76 -5.90 -24.28
C GLY A 109 38.63 -6.32 -23.34
N TYR A 110 37.85 -7.30 -23.80
CA TYR A 110 36.72 -7.86 -23.08
C TYR A 110 36.82 -9.38 -23.02
N ARG A 111 36.33 -9.96 -21.92
CA ARG A 111 36.18 -11.41 -21.82
C ARG A 111 35.30 -11.91 -22.96
N ASP A 112 35.83 -12.85 -23.73
CA ASP A 112 35.08 -13.51 -24.78
C ASP A 112 33.80 -14.14 -24.23
N ASN A 113 32.71 -14.01 -25.00
CA ASN A 113 31.44 -14.69 -24.80
C ASN A 113 30.59 -14.27 -23.57
N PHE A 114 31.06 -13.39 -22.68
CA PHE A 114 30.20 -12.79 -21.65
C PHE A 114 29.50 -11.53 -22.20
N LYS A 115 28.15 -11.51 -22.17
CA LYS A 115 27.37 -10.39 -22.74
C LYS A 115 26.07 -10.14 -21.99
N ILE A 116 25.78 -8.90 -21.62
CA ILE A 116 24.47 -8.45 -21.09
C ILE A 116 23.93 -7.30 -21.95
N ALA A 117 22.62 -7.27 -22.26
CA ALA A 117 22.02 -6.19 -23.05
C ALA A 117 20.50 -6.05 -22.86
N SER A 118 19.93 -4.83 -23.04
CA SER A 118 18.49 -4.55 -22.75
C SER A 118 17.54 -4.21 -23.92
N SER A 119 17.97 -3.73 -25.11
CA SER A 119 17.03 -3.41 -26.24
C SER A 119 17.60 -3.26 -27.68
N GLN A 120 16.75 -3.41 -28.69
CA GLN A 120 17.08 -3.30 -30.13
C GLN A 120 17.61 -1.93 -30.60
N SER A 121 17.52 -0.86 -29.79
CA SER A 121 17.66 0.53 -30.23
C SER A 121 19.08 1.00 -30.60
N GLY A 122 20.09 0.13 -30.57
CA GLY A 122 21.41 0.39 -31.17
C GLY A 122 21.56 -0.16 -32.60
N TYR A 123 20.61 -0.99 -33.06
CA TYR A 123 20.87 -1.97 -34.12
C TYR A 123 20.05 -1.79 -35.41
N GLY A 124 19.45 -0.62 -35.64
CA GLY A 124 18.73 -0.32 -36.89
C GLY A 124 17.78 -1.44 -37.30
N ALA A 125 16.71 -1.69 -36.54
CA ALA A 125 15.60 -2.59 -36.92
C ALA A 125 15.97 -4.01 -37.41
N ASN A 126 17.11 -4.59 -37.03
CA ASN A 126 17.40 -6.00 -37.31
C ASN A 126 16.76 -6.91 -36.22
N PRO A 127 15.77 -7.77 -36.56
CA PRO A 127 15.13 -8.68 -35.60
C PRO A 127 16.01 -9.88 -35.20
N ALA A 128 17.17 -10.10 -35.83
CA ALA A 128 18.08 -11.20 -35.47
C ALA A 128 18.88 -10.96 -34.18
N PHE A 129 18.84 -9.74 -33.64
CA PHE A 129 19.57 -9.34 -32.43
C PHE A 129 18.61 -8.95 -31.29
N THR A 130 18.19 -9.97 -30.55
CA THR A 130 17.31 -9.87 -29.37
C THR A 130 17.93 -10.62 -28.18
N LYS A 131 19.12 -10.16 -27.76
CA LYS A 131 19.56 -9.92 -26.36
C LYS A 131 19.27 -10.95 -25.27
N ALA A 132 20.25 -11.71 -24.78
CA ALA A 132 19.98 -12.75 -23.78
C ALA A 132 20.58 -12.57 -22.37
N VAL A 133 21.84 -12.15 -22.18
CA VAL A 133 22.74 -12.72 -21.16
C VAL A 133 23.40 -13.96 -21.75
N HIS A 134 24.71 -13.86 -22.01
CA HIS A 134 25.56 -15.00 -22.32
C HIS A 134 26.57 -15.13 -21.19
N LEU A 135 26.74 -16.34 -20.69
CA LEU A 135 27.70 -16.62 -19.64
C LEU A 135 29.02 -17.06 -20.25
N ALA A 136 30.11 -16.66 -19.62
CA ALA A 136 31.44 -17.20 -19.90
C ALA A 136 31.81 -18.17 -18.77
N ASP A 137 32.78 -19.05 -19.04
CA ASP A 137 33.23 -20.03 -18.05
C ASP A 137 33.66 -19.35 -16.73
N ASN A 138 33.15 -19.89 -15.62
CA ASN A 138 33.39 -19.39 -14.27
C ASN A 138 32.90 -17.95 -14.03
N TYR A 139 31.92 -17.49 -14.80
CA TYR A 139 31.27 -16.20 -14.59
C TYR A 139 29.75 -16.32 -14.55
N SER A 140 29.17 -15.61 -13.59
CA SER A 140 27.71 -15.46 -13.43
C SER A 140 27.31 -14.03 -13.75
N ALA A 141 26.11 -13.87 -14.34
CA ALA A 141 25.58 -12.57 -14.69
C ALA A 141 24.61 -12.06 -13.62
N VAL A 142 24.71 -10.77 -13.33
CA VAL A 142 23.85 -10.09 -12.35
C VAL A 142 23.29 -8.84 -13.01
N ILE A 143 21.98 -8.69 -13.01
CA ILE A 143 21.32 -7.43 -13.35
C ILE A 143 20.76 -6.86 -12.07
N LYS A 144 21.22 -5.68 -11.68
CA LYS A 144 20.72 -4.95 -10.51
C LYS A 144 19.70 -3.93 -10.96
N TRP A 145 18.61 -3.76 -10.23
CA TRP A 145 17.69 -2.64 -10.39
C TRP A 145 17.48 -1.94 -9.06
N VAL A 146 17.65 -0.61 -9.03
CA VAL A 146 17.45 0.23 -7.85
C VAL A 146 16.07 0.86 -7.88
N ALA A 147 15.40 0.92 -6.73
CA ALA A 147 14.07 1.50 -6.62
C ALA A 147 14.12 3.06 -6.62
N PRO A 148 13.39 3.74 -7.52
CA PRO A 148 13.33 5.21 -7.57
C PRO A 148 12.60 5.83 -6.38
N ALA A 149 11.67 5.08 -5.77
CA ALA A 149 10.85 5.50 -4.64
C ALA A 149 10.65 4.37 -3.64
N GLY A 150 10.26 4.71 -2.41
CA GLY A 150 9.81 3.71 -1.45
C GLY A 150 8.38 3.33 -1.75
N GLY A 151 8.02 2.05 -1.75
CA GLY A 151 6.66 1.61 -2.02
C GLY A 151 6.54 0.15 -2.44
N GLU A 152 5.36 -0.20 -2.94
CA GLU A 152 5.05 -1.51 -3.48
C GLU A 152 5.30 -1.55 -4.99
N TYR A 153 5.92 -2.63 -5.44
CA TYR A 153 6.26 -2.88 -6.83
C TYR A 153 5.67 -4.22 -7.27
N TRP A 154 4.99 -4.21 -8.40
CA TRP A 154 4.77 -5.44 -9.16
C TRP A 154 6.07 -5.72 -9.91
N VAL A 155 6.65 -6.90 -9.69
CA VAL A 155 7.81 -7.38 -10.45
C VAL A 155 7.48 -8.68 -11.17
N GLU A 156 7.77 -8.70 -12.46
CA GLU A 156 7.62 -9.86 -13.33
C GLU A 156 8.95 -10.10 -14.05
N GLN A 157 9.41 -11.34 -14.04
CA GLN A 157 10.67 -11.77 -14.62
C GLN A 157 10.46 -13.04 -15.44
N TRP A 158 10.86 -12.99 -16.71
CA TRP A 158 10.83 -14.14 -17.60
C TRP A 158 12.24 -14.56 -17.99
N TRP A 159 12.48 -15.86 -17.90
CA TRP A 159 13.68 -16.50 -18.42
C TRP A 159 13.34 -17.40 -19.61
N ARG A 160 14.05 -17.23 -20.72
CA ARG A 160 13.83 -17.99 -21.97
C ARG A 160 15.14 -18.40 -22.63
N GLY A 161 15.09 -19.32 -23.59
CA GLY A 161 16.25 -19.59 -24.45
C GLY A 161 16.60 -18.42 -25.37
N SER A 162 17.84 -18.41 -25.87
CA SER A 162 18.37 -17.46 -26.86
C SER A 162 17.61 -17.49 -28.20
N ASN A 163 18.07 -16.72 -29.20
CA ASN A 163 17.52 -16.76 -30.56
C ASN A 163 17.73 -18.12 -31.25
N LEU A 164 18.67 -18.94 -30.78
CA LEU A 164 18.85 -20.35 -31.17
C LEU A 164 18.00 -21.30 -30.31
N GLY A 165 17.22 -20.75 -29.38
CA GLY A 165 16.41 -21.48 -28.43
C GLY A 165 17.18 -22.05 -27.24
N ILE A 166 18.43 -21.65 -27.05
CA ILE A 166 19.34 -22.24 -26.07
C ILE A 166 19.26 -21.43 -24.77
N PHE A 167 18.75 -22.03 -23.69
CA PHE A 167 18.84 -21.45 -22.35
C PHE A 167 20.09 -21.91 -21.62
N THR A 168 20.26 -23.22 -21.57
CA THR A 168 21.49 -23.91 -21.21
C THR A 168 21.59 -25.12 -22.12
N SER A 169 22.73 -25.24 -22.78
CA SER A 169 23.05 -26.40 -23.62
C SER A 169 24.33 -27.09 -23.21
N THR A 170 25.01 -26.55 -22.21
CA THR A 170 26.10 -27.19 -21.50
C THR A 170 25.54 -28.32 -20.63
N SER A 171 26.40 -29.28 -20.28
CA SER A 171 25.99 -30.45 -19.49
C SER A 171 25.79 -30.16 -18.00
N ASP A 172 26.28 -29.02 -17.50
CA ASP A 172 26.25 -28.64 -16.10
C ASP A 172 24.99 -27.83 -15.73
N GLY A 173 24.47 -27.02 -16.65
CA GLY A 173 23.24 -26.24 -16.45
C GLY A 173 23.47 -24.84 -15.88
N VAL A 174 22.37 -24.15 -15.55
CA VAL A 174 22.42 -22.78 -15.00
C VAL A 174 21.34 -22.60 -13.93
N ALA A 175 21.65 -21.93 -12.83
CA ALA A 175 20.66 -21.53 -11.84
C ALA A 175 20.21 -20.09 -12.06
N VAL A 176 18.94 -19.77 -11.79
CA VAL A 176 18.43 -18.39 -11.84
C VAL A 176 17.80 -18.01 -10.51
N GLY A 177 17.90 -16.74 -10.15
CA GLY A 177 17.36 -16.26 -8.89
C GLY A 177 17.02 -14.77 -8.89
N ILE A 178 16.20 -14.38 -7.93
CA ILE A 178 15.92 -12.97 -7.61
C ILE A 178 16.19 -12.74 -6.14
N TYR A 179 16.95 -11.70 -5.85
CA TYR A 179 17.34 -11.34 -4.49
C TYR A 179 16.88 -9.91 -4.18
N LYS A 180 16.37 -9.69 -2.97
CA LYS A 180 16.15 -8.38 -2.38
C LYS A 180 17.22 -8.17 -1.32
N GLY A 181 18.20 -7.31 -1.61
CA GLY A 181 19.46 -7.35 -0.84
C GLY A 181 20.07 -8.75 -0.92
N THR A 182 20.35 -9.38 0.22
CA THR A 182 20.87 -10.76 0.29
C THR A 182 19.77 -11.83 0.44
N GLU A 183 18.50 -11.42 0.57
CA GLU A 183 17.37 -12.35 0.72
C GLU A 183 16.97 -12.93 -0.65
N ASN A 184 17.08 -14.26 -0.80
CA ASN A 184 16.54 -14.95 -1.98
C ASN A 184 15.02 -15.01 -1.94
N ILE A 185 14.35 -14.32 -2.87
CA ILE A 185 12.88 -14.31 -3.01
C ILE A 185 12.39 -15.19 -4.16
N PHE A 186 13.31 -15.68 -4.98
CA PHE A 186 13.06 -16.67 -6.02
C PHE A 186 14.34 -17.43 -6.35
N TYR A 187 14.20 -18.74 -6.59
CA TYR A 187 15.29 -19.58 -7.08
C TYR A 187 14.73 -20.72 -7.92
N HIS A 188 15.37 -20.96 -9.06
CA HIS A 188 15.15 -22.12 -9.91
C HIS A 188 16.49 -22.68 -10.36
N ASP A 189 16.67 -23.99 -10.20
CA ASP A 189 17.89 -24.68 -10.63
C ASP A 189 17.63 -25.44 -11.93
N GLN A 190 18.22 -25.00 -13.04
CA GLN A 190 18.08 -25.71 -14.32
C GLN A 190 19.28 -26.61 -14.54
N THR A 191 19.06 -27.93 -14.47
CA THR A 191 20.08 -28.96 -14.75
C THR A 191 19.94 -29.58 -16.13
N ASP A 192 18.72 -29.64 -16.67
CA ASP A 192 18.49 -30.28 -17.95
C ASP A 192 18.76 -29.31 -19.09
N ARG A 193 19.32 -29.84 -20.20
CA ARG A 193 19.49 -29.09 -21.43
C ARG A 193 18.13 -28.58 -21.93
N ILE A 194 18.07 -27.28 -22.21
CA ILE A 194 16.91 -26.64 -22.81
C ILE A 194 17.36 -25.92 -24.09
N ALA A 195 17.05 -26.56 -25.22
CA ALA A 195 17.36 -26.09 -26.56
C ALA A 195 16.14 -26.24 -27.47
N GLY A 196 15.63 -25.14 -28.01
CA GLY A 196 14.50 -25.08 -28.95
C GLY A 196 13.91 -23.68 -29.03
N ALA A 197 13.44 -23.26 -30.22
CA ALA A 197 12.90 -21.91 -30.40
C ALA A 197 11.78 -21.64 -29.38
N TYR A 198 11.91 -20.54 -28.61
CA TYR A 198 10.97 -20.14 -27.55
C TYR A 198 10.87 -21.12 -26.35
N ALA A 199 11.90 -21.92 -26.09
CA ALA A 199 11.92 -22.77 -24.90
C ALA A 199 11.89 -21.90 -23.62
N GLU A 200 10.85 -22.10 -22.80
CA GLU A 200 10.64 -21.44 -21.50
C GLU A 200 10.77 -22.48 -20.40
N ILE A 201 11.26 -22.05 -19.24
CA ILE A 201 11.58 -22.96 -18.11
C ILE A 201 10.68 -22.66 -16.93
N SER A 202 10.69 -21.39 -16.55
CA SER A 202 9.97 -20.86 -15.42
C SER A 202 9.86 -19.35 -15.59
N SER A 203 8.67 -18.81 -15.44
CA SER A 203 8.50 -17.38 -15.19
C SER A 203 8.39 -17.17 -13.68
N PHE A 204 9.15 -16.22 -13.13
CA PHE A 204 8.79 -15.67 -11.83
C PHE A 204 7.79 -14.55 -12.05
N ARG A 205 6.59 -14.75 -11.52
CA ARG A 205 5.57 -13.70 -11.46
C ARG A 205 5.16 -13.54 -10.01
N LYS A 206 5.52 -12.42 -9.39
CA LYS A 206 4.80 -11.90 -8.23
C LYS A 206 3.61 -11.13 -8.78
N THR A 207 2.49 -11.84 -8.96
CA THR A 207 1.25 -11.27 -9.51
C THR A 207 0.44 -10.55 -8.43
N ARG A 208 -0.67 -9.90 -8.81
CA ARG A 208 -1.70 -9.44 -7.85
C ARG A 208 -2.14 -10.53 -6.86
N ALA A 209 -2.02 -11.81 -7.21
CA ALA A 209 -2.45 -12.93 -6.37
C ALA A 209 -1.35 -13.45 -5.40
N ASP A 210 -0.06 -13.21 -5.70
CA ASP A 210 1.10 -13.75 -4.93
C ASP A 210 1.83 -12.69 -4.06
N GLY A 211 1.30 -11.46 -4.08
CA GLY A 211 1.82 -10.29 -3.35
C GLY A 211 2.71 -9.35 -4.17
N LEU A 212 2.85 -8.11 -3.70
CA LEU A 212 3.77 -7.09 -4.24
C LEU A 212 5.10 -7.13 -3.49
N ILE A 213 6.16 -6.59 -4.09
CA ILE A 213 7.46 -6.41 -3.43
C ILE A 213 7.53 -5.01 -2.83
N THR A 214 7.72 -4.91 -1.52
CA THR A 214 7.98 -3.62 -0.84
C THR A 214 9.46 -3.30 -0.87
N LEU A 215 9.82 -2.12 -1.36
CA LEU A 215 11.19 -1.61 -1.39
C LEU A 215 11.22 -0.18 -0.82
N ASN A 216 12.28 0.19 -0.10
CA ASN A 216 12.59 1.59 0.16
C ASN A 216 13.27 2.24 -1.05
N LYS A 217 13.27 3.58 -1.12
CA LYS A 217 14.06 4.29 -2.14
C LYS A 217 15.53 3.91 -2.00
N GLY A 218 16.16 3.53 -3.10
CA GLY A 218 17.56 3.11 -3.10
C GLY A 218 17.79 1.63 -2.78
N GLU A 219 16.78 0.90 -2.28
CA GLU A 219 16.89 -0.56 -2.20
C GLU A 219 16.91 -1.18 -3.59
N ALA A 220 17.56 -2.34 -3.72
CA ALA A 220 17.79 -2.99 -4.99
C ALA A 220 17.21 -4.40 -5.05
N LEU A 221 16.81 -4.77 -6.27
CA LEU A 221 16.58 -6.15 -6.68
C LEU A 221 17.74 -6.62 -7.55
N TYR A 222 18.14 -7.87 -7.38
CA TYR A 222 19.19 -8.51 -8.15
C TYR A 222 18.60 -9.70 -8.89
N PHE A 223 18.72 -9.71 -10.21
CA PHE A 223 18.30 -10.80 -11.09
C PHE A 223 19.57 -11.54 -11.54
N VAL A 224 19.69 -12.79 -11.11
CA VAL A 224 20.94 -13.57 -11.24
C VAL A 224 20.75 -14.70 -12.23
N ALA A 225 21.75 -14.88 -13.10
CA ALA A 225 21.99 -16.10 -13.86
C ALA A 225 23.35 -16.66 -13.43
N ASP A 226 23.29 -17.72 -12.63
CA ASP A 226 24.42 -18.36 -11.97
C ASP A 226 24.90 -19.57 -12.79
N SER A 227 26.07 -19.44 -13.45
CA SER A 227 26.69 -20.54 -14.19
C SER A 227 27.08 -21.68 -13.25
N LYS A 228 27.03 -22.93 -13.72
CA LYS A 228 27.53 -24.07 -12.95
C LYS A 228 29.02 -24.40 -13.18
N GLY A 229 29.69 -23.57 -13.99
CA GLY A 229 31.12 -23.63 -14.24
C GLY A 229 31.46 -23.46 -15.72
N ILE A 230 30.74 -24.16 -16.59
CA ILE A 230 30.88 -24.10 -18.05
C ILE A 230 29.81 -23.14 -18.59
N GLY A 231 30.22 -21.96 -19.02
CA GLY A 231 29.31 -20.97 -19.60
C GLY A 231 29.29 -21.01 -21.12
N TYR A 232 30.41 -21.35 -21.76
CA TYR A 232 30.51 -21.32 -23.22
C TYR A 232 31.54 -22.31 -23.75
N ILE A 233 31.11 -23.23 -24.62
CA ILE A 233 31.99 -24.13 -25.38
C ILE A 233 32.05 -23.67 -26.85
N ASN A 234 30.90 -23.42 -27.46
CA ASN A 234 30.75 -22.92 -28.83
C ASN A 234 29.35 -22.31 -29.05
N ASP A 235 29.08 -21.79 -30.25
CA ASP A 235 27.81 -21.14 -30.58
C ASP A 235 26.57 -22.06 -30.49
N GLU A 236 26.74 -23.38 -30.47
CA GLU A 236 25.66 -24.37 -30.30
C GLU A 236 25.59 -24.96 -28.88
N GLU A 237 26.64 -24.77 -28.07
CA GLU A 237 26.80 -25.33 -26.73
C GLU A 237 27.31 -24.26 -25.74
N HIS A 238 26.36 -23.54 -25.15
CA HIS A 238 26.59 -22.45 -24.18
C HIS A 238 25.36 -22.19 -23.30
N ASP A 239 25.55 -21.37 -22.27
CA ASP A 239 24.53 -20.82 -21.39
C ASP A 239 24.13 -19.41 -21.85
N ALA A 240 22.88 -19.25 -22.23
CA ALA A 240 22.31 -17.98 -22.66
C ALA A 240 20.90 -17.75 -22.12
N PRO A 241 20.74 -17.61 -20.78
CA PRO A 241 19.44 -17.41 -20.17
C PRO A 241 18.87 -16.03 -20.50
N TRP A 242 18.04 -15.95 -21.53
CA TRP A 242 17.35 -14.73 -21.96
C TRP A 242 16.49 -14.15 -20.85
N THR A 243 16.62 -12.85 -20.57
CA THR A 243 15.95 -12.19 -19.46
C THR A 243 15.03 -11.06 -19.90
N GLN A 244 13.80 -11.06 -19.42
CA GLN A 244 12.89 -9.92 -19.51
C GLN A 244 12.36 -9.53 -18.13
N ILE A 245 12.72 -8.33 -17.68
CA ILE A 245 12.28 -7.75 -16.41
C ILE A 245 11.19 -6.71 -16.68
N TYR A 246 10.09 -6.80 -15.95
CA TYR A 246 9.00 -5.82 -15.90
C TYR A 246 8.79 -5.38 -14.45
N ILE A 247 8.85 -4.07 -14.21
CA ILE A 247 8.63 -3.48 -12.87
C ILE A 247 7.59 -2.37 -13.00
N GLU A 248 6.50 -2.45 -12.23
CA GLU A 248 5.47 -1.42 -12.15
C GLU A 248 5.29 -0.95 -10.72
N TYR A 249 5.40 0.36 -10.51
CA TYR A 249 5.17 0.97 -9.20
C TYR A 249 3.67 1.03 -8.88
N ARG A 250 3.30 0.49 -7.72
CA ARG A 250 1.90 0.35 -7.27
C ARG A 250 1.51 1.35 -6.18
N GLY A 251 2.47 2.08 -5.62
CA GLY A 251 2.22 3.17 -4.67
C GLY A 251 3.19 3.15 -3.49
N ASN A 252 3.32 4.30 -2.83
CA ASN A 252 4.17 4.51 -1.65
C ASN A 252 3.38 4.47 -0.34
N ALA A 253 2.06 4.33 -0.38
CA ALA A 253 1.25 4.32 0.83
C ALA A 253 1.66 3.12 1.71
N LYS A 254 2.03 3.42 2.95
CA LYS A 254 2.29 2.42 3.97
C LYS A 254 0.93 1.97 4.52
N LYS A 255 0.52 0.78 4.10
CA LYS A 255 -0.75 0.17 4.53
C LYS A 255 -0.68 -0.12 6.01
N SER A 256 -1.59 0.49 6.78
CA SER A 256 -1.79 0.17 8.19
C SER A 256 -3.13 -0.52 8.37
N THR A 257 -3.12 -1.72 8.92
CA THR A 257 -4.34 -2.48 9.28
C THR A 257 -4.57 -2.51 10.79
N GLU A 258 -3.67 -1.91 11.56
CA GLU A 258 -3.75 -1.86 13.02
C GLU A 258 -4.09 -0.43 13.47
N SER A 259 -4.97 -0.33 14.45
CA SER A 259 -5.33 0.93 15.09
C SER A 259 -5.56 0.74 16.59
N ALA A 260 -5.58 1.84 17.34
CA ALA A 260 -5.93 1.81 18.75
C ALA A 260 -7.38 1.35 18.96
N ALA A 261 -7.65 0.76 20.13
CA ALA A 261 -9.02 0.43 20.53
C ALA A 261 -9.89 1.69 20.60
N ALA A 262 -11.16 1.55 20.21
CA ALA A 262 -12.11 2.64 20.26
C ALA A 262 -12.36 3.10 21.70
N THR A 263 -12.52 4.39 21.88
CA THR A 263 -12.94 5.01 23.14
C THR A 263 -14.25 5.76 22.91
N TYR A 264 -15.05 5.92 23.96
CA TYR A 264 -16.38 6.52 23.87
C TYR A 264 -16.61 7.46 25.04
N SER A 265 -17.30 8.58 24.78
CA SER A 265 -17.72 9.52 25.82
C SER A 265 -18.73 8.92 26.79
N SER A 266 -19.65 8.09 26.29
CA SER A 266 -20.66 7.35 27.03
C SER A 266 -21.17 6.16 26.20
N GLU A 267 -21.80 5.19 26.84
CA GLU A 267 -22.55 4.09 26.22
C GLU A 267 -24.03 4.11 26.59
N GLU A 268 -24.51 5.20 27.20
CA GLU A 268 -25.91 5.35 27.65
C GLU A 268 -26.86 5.65 26.49
N LEU A 269 -28.13 5.23 26.61
CA LEU A 269 -29.18 5.57 25.66
C LEU A 269 -29.29 7.09 25.49
N GLY A 270 -29.50 7.53 24.24
CA GLY A 270 -29.53 8.94 23.86
C GLY A 270 -28.14 9.57 23.67
N THR A 271 -27.05 8.82 23.85
CA THR A 271 -25.70 9.32 23.54
C THR A 271 -25.56 9.56 22.04
N THR A 272 -25.09 10.75 21.66
CA THR A 272 -24.70 11.09 20.29
C THR A 272 -23.18 11.07 20.15
N TYR A 273 -22.69 10.34 19.15
CA TYR A 273 -21.29 10.31 18.73
C TYR A 273 -21.14 11.16 17.49
N SER A 274 -20.32 12.21 17.58
CA SER A 274 -20.17 13.18 16.51
C SER A 274 -18.78 13.17 15.88
N PHE A 275 -18.69 13.53 14.60
CA PHE A 275 -17.45 13.83 13.90
C PHE A 275 -17.66 15.06 13.01
N GLY A 276 -16.76 16.03 13.08
CA GLY A 276 -16.78 17.20 12.19
C GLY A 276 -16.95 18.53 12.96
N ALA A 277 -17.89 19.36 12.52
CA ALA A 277 -18.20 20.67 13.09
C ALA A 277 -18.80 20.52 14.50
N ASN A 278 -18.28 21.31 15.44
CA ASN A 278 -18.69 21.35 16.84
C ASN A 278 -18.51 20.04 17.64
N SER A 279 -17.80 19.05 17.10
CA SER A 279 -17.50 17.83 17.86
C SER A 279 -16.27 18.04 18.74
N ASP A 280 -16.43 17.89 20.06
CA ASP A 280 -15.30 17.74 21.01
C ASP A 280 -14.48 16.47 20.72
N SER A 281 -15.02 15.55 19.89
CA SER A 281 -14.29 14.47 19.22
C SER A 281 -13.31 15.05 18.20
N THR A 282 -12.23 15.60 18.72
CA THR A 282 -11.01 15.73 17.93
C THR A 282 -10.54 14.33 17.57
N VAL A 283 -10.31 14.05 16.28
CA VAL A 283 -9.52 12.88 15.84
C VAL A 283 -8.05 13.15 16.20
N ASN A 284 -7.76 13.39 17.48
CA ASN A 284 -6.42 13.43 18.02
C ASN A 284 -5.98 11.97 18.22
N GLY A 285 -5.76 11.29 17.09
CA GLY A 285 -5.50 9.86 17.03
C GLY A 285 -6.70 9.03 16.55
N GLN A 286 -6.46 7.73 16.38
CA GLN A 286 -7.45 6.77 15.89
C GLN A 286 -8.36 6.28 17.04
N GLY A 287 -9.67 6.19 16.80
CA GLY A 287 -10.64 5.50 17.68
C GLY A 287 -11.43 6.38 18.66
N GLY A 288 -11.20 7.70 18.68
CA GLY A 288 -11.94 8.62 19.56
C GLY A 288 -13.43 8.68 19.20
N ASN A 289 -14.32 8.50 20.19
CA ASN A 289 -15.76 8.31 20.00
C ASN A 289 -16.11 7.22 18.97
N GLY A 290 -15.25 6.20 18.83
CA GLY A 290 -15.40 5.13 17.85
C GLY A 290 -15.01 5.49 16.42
N PHE A 291 -14.56 6.72 16.16
CA PHE A 291 -14.21 7.18 14.82
C PHE A 291 -12.75 6.91 14.44
N TYR A 292 -12.55 6.50 13.19
CA TYR A 292 -11.25 6.21 12.59
C TYR A 292 -11.15 6.90 11.24
N ALA A 293 -9.99 7.50 10.97
CA ALA A 293 -9.66 8.02 9.65
C ALA A 293 -8.94 6.94 8.83
N MET A 294 -9.46 6.64 7.65
CA MET A 294 -8.97 5.59 6.77
C MET A 294 -8.89 6.10 5.33
N TYR A 295 -8.19 5.35 4.48
CA TYR A 295 -8.05 5.63 3.06
C TYR A 295 -8.17 4.35 2.23
N SER A 296 -8.47 4.50 0.95
CA SER A 296 -8.36 3.44 -0.06
C SER A 296 -7.60 3.95 -1.28
N MET A 297 -7.00 3.01 -2.01
CA MET A 297 -6.50 3.27 -3.38
C MET A 297 -7.55 2.95 -4.45
N ALA A 298 -8.73 2.46 -4.05
CA ALA A 298 -9.84 2.21 -4.95
C ALA A 298 -10.61 3.51 -5.21
N ILE A 299 -10.29 4.18 -6.32
CA ILE A 299 -11.00 5.40 -6.74
C ILE A 299 -12.08 5.11 -7.79
N ASN A 300 -13.08 5.98 -7.92
CA ASN A 300 -14.15 5.90 -8.91
C ASN A 300 -14.85 4.53 -8.88
N LYS A 301 -15.64 4.32 -7.83
CA LYS A 301 -16.34 3.06 -7.55
C LYS A 301 -17.86 3.22 -7.50
N GLY A 302 -18.38 4.45 -7.61
CA GLY A 302 -19.81 4.71 -7.60
C GLY A 302 -20.49 4.16 -6.33
N ASP A 303 -21.58 3.43 -6.51
CA ASP A 303 -22.37 2.79 -5.43
C ASP A 303 -21.78 1.47 -4.91
N LYS A 304 -20.60 1.05 -5.41
CA LYS A 304 -19.98 -0.24 -5.11
C LYS A 304 -18.56 -0.06 -4.58
N PHE A 305 -18.40 0.83 -3.60
CA PHE A 305 -17.11 1.06 -2.98
C PHE A 305 -16.61 -0.19 -2.21
N PRO A 306 -15.38 -0.67 -2.42
CA PRO A 306 -14.86 -1.88 -1.78
C PRO A 306 -14.33 -1.58 -0.38
N LEU A 307 -15.01 -2.11 0.64
CA LEU A 307 -14.63 -1.95 2.05
C LEU A 307 -13.54 -2.93 2.53
N ASP A 308 -13.20 -3.94 1.74
CA ASP A 308 -12.11 -4.89 2.02
C ASP A 308 -10.71 -4.32 1.76
N SER A 309 -10.64 -3.13 1.17
CA SER A 309 -9.42 -2.51 0.64
C SER A 309 -9.18 -1.12 1.24
N ILE A 310 -9.38 -0.99 2.56
CA ILE A 310 -9.20 0.25 3.31
C ILE A 310 -8.11 0.10 4.37
N TYR A 311 -7.40 1.20 4.66
CA TYR A 311 -6.24 1.22 5.54
C TYR A 311 -6.30 2.43 6.47
N TYR A 312 -5.78 2.33 7.69
CA TYR A 312 -5.77 3.42 8.66
C TYR A 312 -4.78 4.52 8.25
N CYS A 313 -5.21 5.77 8.43
CA CYS A 313 -4.33 6.94 8.39
C CYS A 313 -3.48 7.02 9.68
N GLU A 314 -2.42 7.83 9.68
CA GLU A 314 -1.59 8.10 10.85
C GLU A 314 -1.59 9.60 11.22
N PRO A 315 -1.44 9.96 12.51
CA PRO A 315 -1.36 11.36 12.94
C PRO A 315 -0.15 12.07 12.29
N THR A 316 -0.41 13.17 11.60
CA THR A 316 0.63 13.89 10.82
C THR A 316 1.60 14.72 11.65
N GLY A 317 1.37 14.84 12.96
CA GLY A 317 2.08 15.77 13.85
C GLY A 317 1.52 17.20 13.82
N VAL A 318 0.64 17.53 12.86
CA VAL A 318 -0.23 18.71 12.93
C VAL A 318 -1.47 18.33 13.73
N GLU A 319 -1.82 19.16 14.71
CA GLU A 319 -2.95 18.93 15.60
C GLU A 319 -4.24 18.66 14.80
N ASN A 320 -4.95 17.59 15.14
CA ASN A 320 -6.20 17.15 14.51
C ASN A 320 -6.13 16.70 13.04
N TYR A 321 -4.94 16.43 12.46
CA TYR A 321 -4.83 15.90 11.09
C TYR A 321 -4.20 14.51 11.04
N LEU A 322 -4.90 13.61 10.35
CA LEU A 322 -4.39 12.31 9.93
C LEU A 322 -4.14 12.30 8.43
N GLY A 323 -3.08 11.61 8.04
CA GLY A 323 -2.65 11.49 6.65
C GLY A 323 -2.31 10.06 6.30
N ILE A 324 -2.12 9.81 5.00
CA ILE A 324 -1.66 8.52 4.52
C ILE A 324 -0.14 8.48 4.71
N PRO A 325 0.39 7.66 5.63
CA PRO A 325 1.83 7.54 5.80
C PRO A 325 2.43 6.94 4.51
N LEU A 326 3.59 7.44 4.12
CA LEU A 326 4.37 6.84 3.05
C LEU A 326 5.45 5.92 3.66
N TRP A 327 5.96 5.00 2.85
CA TRP A 327 7.12 4.19 3.22
C TRP A 327 8.40 5.02 3.40
N GLN A 328 8.49 6.13 2.69
CA GLN A 328 9.62 7.04 2.78
C GLN A 328 9.58 7.82 4.10
N GLN A 329 10.76 8.26 4.53
CA GLN A 329 10.95 9.20 5.60
C GLN A 329 11.68 10.44 5.06
N ASP A 330 11.57 11.57 5.76
CA ASP A 330 12.39 12.74 5.46
C ASP A 330 13.86 12.51 5.86
N GLU A 331 14.74 13.47 5.56
CA GLU A 331 16.17 13.41 5.87
C GLU A 331 16.48 13.22 7.37
N ASN A 332 15.50 13.47 8.25
CA ASN A 332 15.62 13.34 9.70
C ASN A 332 14.97 12.05 10.23
N GLY A 333 14.47 11.18 9.35
CA GLY A 333 13.79 9.93 9.72
C GLY A 333 12.33 10.12 10.15
N ASN A 334 11.72 11.27 9.91
CA ASN A 334 10.29 11.47 10.21
C ASN A 334 9.42 10.86 9.10
N THR A 335 8.28 10.31 9.47
CA THR A 335 7.25 9.85 8.51
C THR A 335 6.85 10.99 7.59
N ILE A 336 6.92 10.75 6.27
CA ILE A 336 6.29 11.64 5.29
C ILE A 336 4.91 11.10 4.91
N TYR A 337 4.03 12.01 4.48
CA TYR A 337 2.64 11.69 4.17
C TYR A 337 2.33 11.98 2.71
N VAL A 338 1.31 11.32 2.15
CA VAL A 338 0.77 11.66 0.82
C VAL A 338 0.41 13.15 0.82
N SER A 339 1.07 13.89 -0.07
CA SER A 339 0.84 15.33 -0.17
C SER A 339 -0.61 15.62 -0.49
N ASN A 340 -1.18 16.61 0.20
CA ASN A 340 -2.56 17.06 0.06
C ASN A 340 -3.65 16.07 0.48
N PHE A 341 -3.34 14.82 0.88
CA PHE A 341 -4.34 13.95 1.50
C PHE A 341 -4.42 14.21 3.00
N GLN A 342 -5.61 14.57 3.51
CA GLN A 342 -5.81 14.89 4.93
C GLN A 342 -7.23 14.49 5.36
N ILE A 343 -7.36 13.91 6.55
CA ILE A 343 -8.63 13.77 7.28
C ILE A 343 -8.47 14.40 8.66
N GLY A 344 -9.40 15.24 9.10
CA GLY A 344 -9.36 15.93 10.40
C GLY A 344 -10.71 16.46 10.88
N SER A 345 -10.75 16.96 12.12
CA SER A 345 -11.97 17.48 12.79
C SER A 345 -11.66 18.63 13.77
N GLY A 346 -12.59 19.56 14.00
CA GLY A 346 -12.51 20.55 15.09
C GLY A 346 -12.94 21.99 14.74
N LEU A 347 -12.68 22.94 15.65
CA LEU A 347 -13.13 24.35 15.53
C LEU A 347 -12.29 25.21 14.56
N TYR A 348 -11.02 24.89 14.34
CA TYR A 348 -10.10 25.66 13.47
C TYR A 348 -10.42 25.55 11.96
N PHE A 349 -11.44 24.77 11.61
CA PHE A 349 -11.82 24.37 10.25
C PHE A 349 -12.92 25.26 9.64
N HIS A 350 -13.40 26.27 10.40
CA HIS A 350 -14.36 27.28 9.93
C HIS A 350 -13.69 28.54 9.35
N ASN A 351 -12.35 28.58 9.28
CA ASN A 351 -11.67 29.69 8.63
C ASN A 351 -11.71 29.46 7.11
N PRO A 352 -12.22 30.40 6.30
CA PRO A 352 -12.23 30.28 4.85
C PRO A 352 -10.83 30.03 4.24
N ASN A 353 -9.75 30.31 4.98
CA ASN A 353 -8.38 30.06 4.58
C ASN A 353 -7.77 28.73 5.12
N ASN A 354 -8.48 27.96 5.96
CA ASN A 354 -8.01 26.66 6.47
C ASN A 354 -8.92 25.51 6.04
N LYS A 355 -8.31 24.64 5.24
CA LYS A 355 -8.49 23.20 5.03
C LYS A 355 -9.76 22.55 5.58
N SER A 356 -10.49 21.89 4.68
CA SER A 356 -11.56 20.94 4.94
C SER A 356 -11.20 19.80 5.91
N ALA A 357 -12.24 19.17 6.46
CA ALA A 357 -12.14 17.92 7.21
C ALA A 357 -11.62 16.77 6.34
N ILE A 358 -11.91 16.76 5.03
CA ILE A 358 -11.31 15.82 4.08
C ILE A 358 -10.69 16.61 2.93
N ARG A 359 -9.42 16.37 2.65
CA ARG A 359 -8.74 16.81 1.44
C ARG A 359 -8.24 15.58 0.71
N LEU A 360 -8.71 15.38 -0.52
CA LEU A 360 -8.34 14.20 -1.29
C LEU A 360 -7.02 14.42 -2.02
N ALA A 361 -6.36 13.33 -2.38
CA ALA A 361 -5.18 13.33 -3.24
C ALA A 361 -5.42 12.37 -4.41
N ASN A 362 -4.71 12.58 -5.52
CA ASN A 362 -4.86 11.72 -6.70
C ASN A 362 -4.57 10.25 -6.36
N GLY A 363 -5.47 9.37 -6.77
CA GLY A 363 -5.35 7.93 -6.54
C GLY A 363 -5.85 7.45 -5.19
N TYR A 364 -6.48 8.31 -4.37
CA TYR A 364 -6.95 7.94 -3.04
C TYR A 364 -8.37 8.43 -2.74
N SER A 365 -9.14 7.57 -2.09
CA SER A 365 -10.45 7.87 -1.51
C SER A 365 -10.31 7.97 0.01
N ALA A 366 -11.09 8.85 0.63
CA ALA A 366 -11.13 8.99 2.08
C ALA A 366 -12.29 8.20 2.67
N VAL A 367 -12.06 7.60 3.83
CA VAL A 367 -13.07 6.83 4.55
C VAL A 367 -13.02 7.21 6.02
N ILE A 368 -14.15 7.62 6.58
CA ILE A 368 -14.31 7.73 8.03
C ILE A 368 -15.09 6.50 8.48
N LYS A 369 -14.49 5.69 9.36
CA LYS A 369 -15.13 4.52 9.94
C LYS A 369 -15.60 4.86 11.35
N TRP A 370 -16.82 4.50 11.69
CA TRP A 370 -17.31 4.50 13.07
C TRP A 370 -17.60 3.08 13.52
N VAL A 371 -17.28 2.75 14.77
CA VAL A 371 -17.50 1.42 15.36
C VAL A 371 -18.50 1.51 16.49
N ALA A 372 -19.51 0.64 16.48
CA ALA A 372 -20.54 0.60 17.52
C ALA A 372 -19.97 0.16 18.89
N PRO A 373 -20.14 0.95 19.97
CA PRO A 373 -19.63 0.60 21.30
C PRO A 373 -20.35 -0.60 21.94
N ARG A 374 -21.63 -0.76 21.59
CA ARG A 374 -22.52 -1.81 22.10
C ARG A 374 -23.57 -2.16 21.04
N ALA A 375 -24.34 -3.20 21.31
CA ALA A 375 -25.50 -3.54 20.49
C ALA A 375 -26.62 -2.52 20.71
N GLY A 376 -27.24 -2.06 19.63
CA GLY A 376 -28.29 -1.05 19.70
C GLY A 376 -28.82 -0.62 18.35
N ASP A 377 -29.87 0.19 18.39
CA ASP A 377 -30.43 0.85 17.21
C ASP A 377 -29.94 2.30 17.16
N TYR A 378 -29.36 2.67 16.02
CA TYR A 378 -28.69 3.96 15.85
C TYR A 378 -29.35 4.81 14.78
N SER A 379 -29.69 6.06 15.10
CA SER A 379 -30.02 7.06 14.07
C SER A 379 -28.74 7.70 13.55
N ILE A 380 -28.71 8.00 12.24
CA ILE A 380 -27.55 8.56 11.57
C ILE A 380 -27.96 9.82 10.83
N ASN A 381 -27.24 10.91 11.08
CA ASN A 381 -27.29 12.12 10.28
C ASN A 381 -25.87 12.41 9.77
N ALA A 382 -25.67 12.28 8.47
CA ALA A 382 -24.42 12.61 7.80
C ALA A 382 -24.67 13.69 6.75
N GLN A 383 -24.03 14.84 6.89
CA GLN A 383 -24.06 15.92 5.92
C GLN A 383 -22.66 16.18 5.40
N TRP A 384 -22.45 15.94 4.12
CA TRP A 384 -21.28 16.48 3.45
C TRP A 384 -21.45 17.98 3.31
N LYS A 385 -20.38 18.75 3.26
CA LYS A 385 -20.42 20.20 3.05
C LYS A 385 -19.25 20.58 2.15
N GLY A 386 -19.34 21.76 1.55
CA GLY A 386 -18.19 22.32 0.85
C GLY A 386 -17.08 22.75 1.80
N ASP A 387 -15.92 23.07 1.25
CA ASP A 387 -14.84 23.76 1.96
C ASP A 387 -15.27 25.16 2.46
N GLY A 388 -14.35 25.95 3.01
CA GLY A 388 -14.61 27.32 3.48
C GLY A 388 -15.13 28.30 2.40
N TYR A 389 -15.23 27.87 1.14
CA TYR A 389 -15.83 28.60 0.02
C TYR A 389 -17.06 27.86 -0.57
N GLY A 390 -17.57 26.83 0.11
CA GLY A 390 -18.73 26.03 -0.31
C GLY A 390 -18.44 24.99 -1.39
N ARG A 391 -17.17 24.61 -1.60
CA ARG A 391 -16.78 23.71 -2.70
C ARG A 391 -16.55 22.28 -2.22
N VAL A 392 -17.30 21.33 -2.78
CA VAL A 392 -17.12 19.89 -2.55
C VAL A 392 -16.11 19.30 -3.55
N THR A 393 -16.22 19.72 -4.82
CA THR A 393 -15.30 19.48 -5.94
C THR A 393 -15.07 20.81 -6.66
N VAL A 394 -13.82 21.13 -7.04
CA VAL A 394 -13.46 22.42 -7.69
C VAL A 394 -13.07 22.25 -9.17
N ASN A 395 -12.62 21.05 -9.53
CA ASN A 395 -12.19 20.63 -10.87
C ASN A 395 -13.34 20.11 -11.76
N ASN A 396 -14.57 20.02 -11.23
CA ASN A 396 -15.78 19.56 -11.92
C ASN A 396 -15.68 18.15 -12.54
N ASP A 397 -14.77 17.31 -12.06
CA ASP A 397 -14.70 15.90 -12.49
C ASP A 397 -15.61 15.01 -11.63
N GLY A 398 -15.84 15.44 -10.39
CA GLY A 398 -16.83 14.94 -9.48
C GLY A 398 -16.27 14.13 -8.33
N VAL A 399 -17.07 14.06 -7.27
CA VAL A 399 -16.82 13.21 -6.12
C VAL A 399 -18.09 12.43 -5.79
N THR A 400 -17.92 11.13 -5.57
CA THR A 400 -18.97 10.24 -5.08
C THR A 400 -18.84 10.10 -3.58
N VAL A 401 -19.91 10.38 -2.85
CA VAL A 401 -19.97 10.18 -1.40
C VAL A 401 -20.96 9.07 -1.05
N GLY A 402 -20.75 8.37 0.06
CA GLY A 402 -21.66 7.31 0.45
C GLY A 402 -21.57 6.91 1.92
N VAL A 403 -22.62 6.22 2.38
CA VAL A 403 -22.71 5.60 3.70
C VAL A 403 -22.88 4.10 3.52
N TYR A 404 -22.07 3.33 4.23
CA TYR A 404 -22.07 1.87 4.14
C TYR A 404 -22.04 1.25 5.54
N THR A 405 -22.63 0.07 5.67
CA THR A 405 -22.28 -0.91 6.71
C THR A 405 -21.27 -1.89 6.14
N ASP A 406 -20.78 -2.85 6.94
CA ASP A 406 -19.89 -3.92 6.48
C ASP A 406 -20.46 -4.76 5.31
N SER A 407 -21.78 -4.76 5.10
CA SER A 407 -22.44 -5.62 4.11
C SER A 407 -23.40 -4.90 3.14
N LYS A 408 -23.72 -3.63 3.39
CA LYS A 408 -24.78 -2.92 2.67
C LYS A 408 -24.41 -1.47 2.41
N ASN A 409 -24.64 -1.03 1.17
CA ASN A 409 -24.72 0.38 0.81
C ASN A 409 -26.06 0.96 1.32
N LEU A 410 -25.98 1.97 2.17
CA LEU A 410 -27.14 2.68 2.72
C LEU A 410 -27.46 3.93 1.89
N TYR A 411 -26.44 4.60 1.38
CA TYR A 411 -26.57 5.84 0.62
C TYR A 411 -25.40 6.02 -0.35
N THR A 412 -25.67 6.59 -1.52
CA THR A 412 -24.65 7.07 -2.45
C THR A 412 -25.17 8.27 -3.23
N MET A 413 -24.32 9.27 -3.40
CA MET A 413 -24.58 10.40 -4.28
C MET A 413 -23.29 10.88 -4.93
N SER A 414 -23.32 11.03 -6.25
CA SER A 414 -22.24 11.65 -7.02
C SER A 414 -22.56 13.12 -7.28
N THR A 415 -21.59 14.00 -7.08
CA THR A 415 -21.70 15.42 -7.44
C THR A 415 -20.54 15.82 -8.33
N ALA A 416 -20.84 16.27 -9.55
CA ALA A 416 -19.85 16.74 -10.52
C ALA A 416 -19.78 18.28 -10.60
N ASP A 417 -20.81 18.98 -10.14
CA ASP A 417 -20.87 20.43 -10.21
C ASP A 417 -20.29 21.07 -8.93
N ARG A 418 -19.67 22.24 -9.12
CA ARG A 418 -19.27 23.11 -8.03
C ARG A 418 -20.51 23.52 -7.21
N VAL A 419 -20.65 22.96 -6.01
CA VAL A 419 -21.79 23.14 -5.08
C VAL A 419 -21.84 24.54 -4.42
N THR A 420 -21.25 25.58 -5.05
CA THR A 420 -21.12 26.93 -4.44
C THR A 420 -22.26 27.91 -4.72
N SER A 421 -23.24 27.54 -5.53
CA SER A 421 -24.45 28.38 -5.72
C SER A 421 -25.49 28.03 -4.66
N ASP A 422 -26.33 29.00 -4.28
CA ASP A 422 -27.48 28.81 -3.38
C ASP A 422 -28.43 27.65 -3.83
N ASP A 423 -28.31 27.20 -5.08
CA ASP A 423 -29.06 26.09 -5.69
C ASP A 423 -28.34 24.72 -5.66
N GLY A 424 -27.13 24.63 -5.09
CA GLY A 424 -26.34 23.40 -5.04
C GLY A 424 -26.86 22.40 -4.01
N VAL A 425 -27.21 21.18 -4.44
CA VAL A 425 -27.65 20.11 -3.52
C VAL A 425 -26.46 19.60 -2.74
N ILE A 426 -26.47 19.81 -1.44
CA ILE A 426 -25.51 19.26 -0.50
C ILE A 426 -25.86 17.78 -0.24
N PRO A 427 -24.96 16.82 -0.53
CA PRO A 427 -25.21 15.42 -0.22
C PRO A 427 -25.44 15.23 1.27
N SER A 428 -26.57 14.60 1.61
CA SER A 428 -26.91 14.31 3.00
C SER A 428 -27.62 12.97 3.10
N TYR A 429 -27.34 12.26 4.18
CA TYR A 429 -28.02 11.04 4.54
C TYR A 429 -28.58 11.20 5.95
N ASN A 430 -29.89 11.10 6.05
CA ASN A 430 -30.58 10.88 7.31
C ASN A 430 -31.16 9.48 7.23
N SER A 431 -30.86 8.62 8.21
CA SER A 431 -31.43 7.28 8.20
C SER A 431 -32.96 7.37 8.32
N ASP A 432 -33.67 6.64 7.46
CA ASP A 432 -35.13 6.47 7.55
C ASP A 432 -35.43 5.55 8.75
N GLY A 433 -35.45 6.12 9.95
CA GLY A 433 -35.50 5.38 11.21
C GLY A 433 -34.10 5.03 11.74
N SER A 434 -34.01 4.01 12.59
CA SER A 434 -32.76 3.56 13.20
C SER A 434 -32.17 2.34 12.48
N ILE A 435 -30.86 2.14 12.62
CA ILE A 435 -30.10 1.01 12.10
C ILE A 435 -29.61 0.17 13.27
N SER A 436 -30.01 -1.09 13.32
CA SER A 436 -29.53 -2.06 14.31
C SER A 436 -28.10 -2.47 14.00
N LEU A 437 -27.20 -2.32 14.98
CA LEU A 437 -25.80 -2.73 14.90
C LEU A 437 -25.42 -3.55 16.14
N GLU A 438 -24.65 -4.61 15.94
CA GLU A 438 -23.98 -5.33 17.04
C GLU A 438 -22.72 -4.57 17.51
N LYS A 439 -22.26 -4.87 18.72
CA LYS A 439 -20.99 -4.33 19.22
C LYS A 439 -19.84 -4.65 18.26
N GLY A 440 -19.08 -3.63 17.86
CA GLY A 440 -17.93 -3.79 16.96
C GLY A 440 -18.27 -3.76 15.46
N GLN A 441 -19.55 -3.81 15.08
CA GLN A 441 -19.95 -3.53 13.71
C GLN A 441 -19.72 -2.06 13.36
N ALA A 442 -19.59 -1.77 12.07
CA ALA A 442 -19.14 -0.47 11.63
C ALA A 442 -20.03 0.21 10.59
N LEU A 443 -19.97 1.54 10.63
CA LEU A 443 -20.44 2.43 9.58
C LEU A 443 -19.23 3.05 8.87
N TYR A 444 -19.33 3.23 7.57
CA TYR A 444 -18.28 3.80 6.73
C TYR A 444 -18.85 4.97 5.93
N PHE A 445 -18.22 6.13 6.06
CA PHE A 445 -18.55 7.35 5.36
C PHE A 445 -17.43 7.62 4.35
N VAL A 446 -17.75 7.49 3.07
CA VAL A 446 -16.78 7.48 1.98
C VAL A 446 -16.85 8.79 1.20
N ALA A 447 -15.68 9.31 0.83
CA ALA A 447 -15.51 10.33 -0.21
C ALA A 447 -14.54 9.80 -1.27
N ASP A 448 -15.06 9.54 -2.46
CA ASP A 448 -14.39 8.85 -3.57
C ASP A 448 -14.28 9.77 -4.80
N PRO A 449 -13.07 10.21 -5.20
CA PRO A 449 -12.91 11.11 -6.33
C PRO A 449 -13.15 10.36 -7.66
N GLU A 450 -13.74 11.04 -8.65
CA GLU A 450 -13.98 10.45 -9.97
C GLU A 450 -12.68 10.32 -10.78
N THR A 451 -11.81 11.34 -10.77
CA THR A 451 -10.49 11.25 -11.42
C THR A 451 -9.34 11.90 -10.63
N ILE A 452 -9.48 13.15 -10.21
CA ILE A 452 -8.43 14.02 -9.68
C ILE A 452 -8.83 14.45 -8.27
N GLY A 453 -8.23 13.85 -7.23
CA GLY A 453 -8.41 14.34 -5.87
C GLY A 453 -7.74 15.70 -5.62
N TYR A 454 -6.60 15.98 -6.26
CA TYR A 454 -5.88 17.25 -6.13
C TYR A 454 -4.95 17.54 -7.32
N ASN A 455 -5.13 18.68 -7.99
CA ASN A 455 -4.22 19.18 -9.02
C ASN A 455 -3.52 20.49 -8.60
N SER A 456 -4.26 21.44 -8.05
CA SER A 456 -3.73 22.75 -7.63
C SER A 456 -4.54 23.34 -6.48
N SER A 457 -4.14 24.51 -5.95
CA SER A 457 -4.93 25.24 -4.95
C SER A 457 -6.27 25.77 -5.48
N THR A 458 -6.55 25.57 -6.77
CA THR A 458 -7.82 25.97 -7.41
C THR A 458 -8.52 24.81 -8.11
N GLU A 459 -7.98 23.59 -8.05
CA GLU A 459 -8.53 22.39 -8.68
C GLU A 459 -8.28 21.18 -7.77
N TYR A 460 -9.29 20.81 -6.98
CA TYR A 460 -9.20 19.75 -5.97
C TYR A 460 -10.57 19.29 -5.49
N ASP A 461 -10.60 18.12 -4.86
CA ASP A 461 -11.74 17.59 -4.12
C ASP A 461 -11.48 17.68 -2.62
N SER A 462 -12.47 18.21 -1.92
CA SER A 462 -12.29 18.61 -0.52
C SER A 462 -13.63 18.64 0.23
N PRO A 463 -14.41 17.54 0.19
CA PRO A 463 -15.64 17.47 0.96
C PRO A 463 -15.33 17.69 2.44
N PHE A 464 -16.16 18.48 3.09
CA PHE A 464 -16.30 18.46 4.53
C PHE A 464 -17.42 17.46 4.88
N ILE A 465 -17.43 16.89 6.09
CA ILE A 465 -18.52 16.02 6.53
C ILE A 465 -18.79 16.23 8.02
N ASP A 466 -20.06 16.36 8.35
CA ASP A 466 -20.60 16.30 9.70
C ASP A 466 -21.35 15.00 9.86
N ILE A 467 -21.03 14.26 10.92
CA ILE A 467 -21.65 12.98 11.25
C ILE A 467 -22.14 13.08 12.69
N ASP A 468 -23.41 12.79 12.91
CA ASP A 468 -24.00 12.51 14.22
C ASP A 468 -24.63 11.11 14.19
N ILE A 469 -24.25 10.28 15.16
CA ILE A 469 -24.78 8.93 15.35
C ILE A 469 -25.36 8.84 16.75
N THR A 470 -26.67 8.69 16.88
CA THR A 470 -27.33 8.65 18.19
C THR A 470 -27.80 7.23 18.50
N LEU A 471 -27.47 6.74 19.68
CA LEU A 471 -28.03 5.50 20.21
C LEU A 471 -29.48 5.75 20.66
N GLU A 472 -30.45 5.30 19.88
CA GLU A 472 -31.88 5.55 20.11
C GLU A 472 -32.49 4.53 21.08
N SER A 473 -32.14 3.25 20.89
CA SER A 473 -32.69 2.16 21.70
C SER A 473 -31.71 0.99 21.82
N ASN A 474 -31.96 0.15 22.81
CA ASN A 474 -31.32 -1.14 22.95
C ASN A 474 -31.66 -2.04 21.76
N MET A 475 -30.76 -2.98 21.44
CA MET A 475 -31.05 -3.98 20.42
C MET A 475 -32.26 -4.79 20.87
N THR A 476 -33.37 -4.62 20.16
CA THR A 476 -34.63 -5.27 20.52
C THR A 476 -34.46 -6.79 20.46
N GLY A 477 -34.59 -7.45 21.60
CA GLY A 477 -34.47 -8.91 21.73
C GLY A 477 -33.18 -9.44 22.36
N ASP A 478 -32.15 -8.60 22.55
CA ASP A 478 -30.90 -8.99 23.22
C ASP A 478 -31.04 -8.87 24.76
N VAL A 479 -31.84 -9.77 25.34
CA VAL A 479 -32.25 -9.68 26.77
C VAL A 479 -31.08 -9.93 27.72
N ASN A 480 -30.05 -10.63 27.26
CA ASN A 480 -28.86 -10.95 28.05
C ASN A 480 -27.69 -9.97 27.83
N ALA A 481 -27.81 -9.03 26.89
CA ALA A 481 -26.81 -8.04 26.49
C ALA A 481 -25.48 -8.63 25.99
N ASP A 482 -25.52 -9.77 25.32
CA ASP A 482 -24.35 -10.43 24.72
C ASP A 482 -24.08 -10.01 23.27
N GLY A 483 -24.93 -9.13 22.72
CA GLY A 483 -24.84 -8.59 21.38
C GLY A 483 -25.44 -9.51 20.31
N ARG A 484 -26.18 -10.54 20.69
CA ARG A 484 -26.90 -11.44 19.78
C ARG A 484 -28.35 -11.55 20.22
N VAL A 485 -29.24 -11.79 19.25
CA VAL A 485 -30.64 -12.12 19.53
C VAL A 485 -30.87 -13.58 19.18
N ASP A 486 -30.89 -14.43 20.19
CA ASP A 486 -31.07 -15.87 20.03
C ASP A 486 -31.99 -16.51 21.09
N VAL A 487 -32.07 -17.84 21.10
CA VAL A 487 -32.96 -18.57 22.00
C VAL A 487 -32.58 -18.42 23.48
N ILE A 488 -31.33 -18.07 23.78
CA ILE A 488 -30.83 -17.82 25.13
C ILE A 488 -31.52 -16.58 25.70
N ASP A 489 -31.74 -15.53 24.90
CA ASP A 489 -32.49 -14.34 25.31
C ASP A 489 -33.93 -14.67 25.66
N PHE A 490 -34.56 -15.54 24.86
CA PHE A 490 -35.91 -16.00 25.15
C PHE A 490 -36.00 -16.80 26.46
N VAL A 491 -34.99 -17.63 26.75
CA VAL A 491 -34.88 -18.33 28.03
C VAL A 491 -34.61 -17.36 29.18
N ARG A 492 -33.78 -16.33 28.96
CA ARG A 492 -33.48 -15.29 29.95
C ARG A 492 -34.71 -14.49 30.29
N LEU A 493 -35.45 -14.01 29.29
CA LEU A 493 -36.70 -13.26 29.46
C LEU A 493 -37.74 -14.05 30.26
N LYS A 494 -37.91 -15.34 29.93
CA LYS A 494 -38.78 -16.23 30.70
C LYS A 494 -38.42 -16.30 32.18
N LYS A 495 -37.12 -16.39 32.50
CA LYS A 495 -36.64 -16.43 33.88
C LYS A 495 -36.88 -15.10 34.59
N LEU A 496 -36.65 -13.98 33.93
CA LEU A 496 -36.87 -12.64 34.48
C LEU A 496 -38.35 -12.41 34.80
N ILE A 497 -39.26 -12.77 33.88
CA ILE A 497 -40.71 -12.66 34.10
C ILE A 497 -41.16 -13.60 35.23
N ALA A 498 -40.71 -14.85 35.22
CA ALA A 498 -41.09 -15.83 36.24
C ALA A 498 -40.61 -15.46 37.66
N ASN A 499 -39.51 -14.71 37.76
CA ASN A 499 -38.95 -14.23 39.02
C ASN A 499 -39.43 -12.83 39.40
N GLU A 500 -40.30 -12.19 38.59
CA GLU A 500 -40.77 -10.81 38.78
C GLU A 500 -39.64 -9.75 38.81
N THR A 501 -38.51 -10.03 38.14
CA THR A 501 -37.35 -9.12 38.05
C THR A 501 -37.16 -8.52 36.66
N ALA A 502 -38.13 -8.66 35.76
CA ALA A 502 -38.02 -8.18 34.38
C ALA A 502 -37.97 -6.64 34.28
N SER A 503 -38.65 -5.93 35.18
CA SER A 503 -38.61 -4.46 35.22
C SER A 503 -37.24 -3.87 35.61
N GLU A 504 -36.32 -4.70 36.12
CA GLU A 504 -34.95 -4.30 36.45
C GLU A 504 -33.99 -4.45 35.24
N ASN A 505 -34.47 -5.01 34.13
CA ASN A 505 -33.69 -5.25 32.92
C ASN A 505 -34.21 -4.36 31.78
N GLU A 506 -33.38 -3.44 31.31
CA GLU A 506 -33.69 -2.47 30.25
C GLU A 506 -33.92 -3.09 28.85
N TYR A 507 -33.69 -4.40 28.68
CA TYR A 507 -33.88 -5.16 27.44
C TYR A 507 -35.11 -6.07 27.51
N ALA A 508 -35.85 -6.10 28.63
CA ALA A 508 -36.93 -7.06 28.82
C ALA A 508 -38.28 -6.64 28.24
N ASP A 509 -38.50 -5.34 28.01
CA ASP A 509 -39.71 -4.80 27.36
C ASP A 509 -39.49 -4.81 25.83
N ILE A 510 -39.89 -5.91 25.19
CA ILE A 510 -39.60 -6.20 23.79
C ILE A 510 -40.59 -5.51 22.85
N ASN A 511 -41.83 -5.35 23.31
CA ASN A 511 -42.89 -4.72 22.51
C ASN A 511 -43.05 -3.21 22.80
N SER A 512 -42.27 -2.67 23.75
CA SER A 512 -42.26 -1.26 24.16
C SER A 512 -43.62 -0.76 24.67
N ASP A 513 -44.40 -1.64 25.30
CA ASP A 513 -45.71 -1.27 25.88
C ASP A 513 -45.62 -0.82 27.35
N GLY A 514 -44.42 -0.88 27.95
CA GLY A 514 -44.16 -0.52 29.34
C GLY A 514 -44.58 -1.58 30.36
N LEU A 515 -45.01 -2.76 29.91
CA LEU A 515 -45.31 -3.93 30.72
C LEU A 515 -44.26 -5.02 30.46
N TYR A 516 -44.04 -5.90 31.45
CA TYR A 516 -43.04 -6.97 31.35
C TYR A 516 -43.71 -8.32 31.53
N ASN A 517 -44.27 -8.87 30.44
CA ASN A 517 -45.20 -9.99 30.49
C ASN A 517 -45.06 -10.99 29.31
N SER A 518 -46.06 -11.86 29.12
CA SER A 518 -46.05 -12.87 28.07
C SER A 518 -46.10 -12.32 26.64
N ASP A 519 -46.50 -11.07 26.47
CA ASP A 519 -46.53 -10.38 25.18
C ASP A 519 -45.11 -10.05 24.71
N ASP A 520 -44.18 -9.73 25.62
CA ASP A 520 -42.74 -9.60 25.34
C ASP A 520 -42.13 -10.92 24.86
N LEU A 521 -42.50 -12.02 25.51
CA LEU A 521 -42.10 -13.35 25.06
C LEU A 521 -42.64 -13.63 23.64
N THR A 522 -43.87 -13.23 23.37
CA THR A 522 -44.47 -13.41 22.06
C THR A 522 -43.77 -12.56 21.00
N ALA A 523 -43.40 -11.32 21.33
CA ALA A 523 -42.64 -10.42 20.47
C ALA A 523 -41.24 -10.98 20.18
N LEU A 524 -40.48 -11.39 21.21
CA LEU A 524 -39.16 -11.99 21.03
C LEU A 524 -39.22 -13.27 20.21
N LYS A 525 -40.24 -14.10 20.41
CA LYS A 525 -40.44 -15.30 19.59
C LYS A 525 -40.67 -14.96 18.12
N LYS A 526 -41.37 -13.87 17.78
CA LYS A 526 -41.55 -13.44 16.39
C LYS A 526 -40.22 -13.00 15.78
N ILE A 527 -39.43 -12.22 16.53
CA ILE A 527 -38.08 -11.80 16.11
C ILE A 527 -37.22 -13.02 15.77
N LEU A 528 -37.16 -14.01 16.68
CA LEU A 528 -36.38 -15.24 16.48
C LEU A 528 -36.86 -16.11 15.29
N LEU A 529 -38.11 -15.94 14.85
CA LEU A 529 -38.69 -16.64 13.71
C LEU A 529 -38.66 -15.81 12.42
N GLY A 530 -38.20 -14.55 12.47
CA GLY A 530 -38.23 -13.61 11.35
C GLY A 530 -39.64 -13.25 10.88
N LEU A 531 -40.60 -13.15 11.82
CA LEU A 531 -42.02 -12.92 11.57
C LEU A 531 -42.50 -11.50 11.83
#